data_AF-A0A2N9YC04-F1
#
_entry.id   AF-A0A2N9YC04-F1
#
_cell.length_a   1.000
_cell.length_b   1.000
_cell.length_c   1.000
_cell.angle_alpha   90.00
_cell.angle_beta   90.00
_cell.angle_gamma   90.00
#
_symmetry.space_group_name_H-M   'P 1'
#
loop_
_entity.id
_entity.type
_entity.pdbx_description
1 polymer ?
#
loop_
_entity_poly.entity_id
_entity_poly.type
_entity_poly.pdbx_seq_one_letter_code
_entity_poly.pdbx_strand_id
1 'polypeptide(L)'
;MNSDPYTTIDQDGWIYSHHDGNTTHVADIHNGNVTNTHNDLLGHAGTDGNVYDAHNHVIGCVDTQGQVFDSAGHHVSDTTLGSAGAAAYLLCVYNGNVS
;
A
#
# COMPACT_ATOMS: atom_id res chain seq x y z
N MET A 1 -3.85 23.23 3.09
CA MET A 1 -3.10 22.46 2.08
C MET A 1 -3.67 21.07 2.16
N ASN A 2 -4.43 20.64 1.16
CA ASN A 2 -4.86 19.25 1.09
C ASN A 2 -3.72 18.51 0.38
N SER A 3 -2.92 17.77 1.14
CA SER A 3 -1.87 16.91 0.60
C SER A 3 -2.52 15.60 0.18
N ASP A 4 -2.21 15.12 -1.02
CA ASP A 4 -2.63 13.80 -1.47
C ASP A 4 -2.33 12.76 -0.38
N PRO A 5 -3.26 11.83 -0.11
CA PRO A 5 -3.04 10.86 0.95
C PRO A 5 -1.79 10.05 0.68
N TYR A 6 -1.08 9.65 1.73
CA TYR A 6 0.11 8.81 1.63
C TYR A 6 0.18 7.83 2.79
N THR A 7 1.05 6.83 2.67
CA THR A 7 1.30 5.85 3.73
C THR A 7 2.72 5.92 4.24
N THR A 8 2.90 5.64 5.53
CA THR A 8 4.22 5.34 6.14
C THR A 8 4.20 3.97 6.77
N ILE A 9 5.36 3.32 6.84
CA ILE A 9 5.55 2.04 7.51
C ILE A 9 6.61 2.24 8.59
N ASP A 10 6.32 1.86 9.84
CA ASP A 10 7.31 1.93 10.92
C ASP A 10 8.19 0.67 11.00
N GLN A 11 9.04 0.61 12.04
CA GLN A 11 10.00 -0.49 12.22
C GLN A 11 9.34 -1.82 12.57
N ASP A 12 8.13 -1.78 13.13
CA ASP A 12 7.36 -2.97 13.52
C ASP A 12 6.42 -3.42 12.39
N GLY A 13 6.46 -2.73 11.24
CA GLY A 13 5.63 -3.05 10.09
C GLY A 13 4.22 -2.44 10.16
N TRP A 14 3.94 -1.53 11.09
CA TRP A 14 2.63 -0.87 11.14
C TRP A 14 2.52 0.16 10.01
N ILE A 15 1.40 0.11 9.31
CA ILE A 15 1.07 1.00 8.19
C ILE A 15 0.15 2.10 8.69
N TYR A 16 0.56 3.34 8.49
CA TYR A 16 -0.24 4.50 8.80
C TYR A 16 -0.66 5.23 7.53
N SER A 17 -1.95 5.55 7.40
CA SER A 17 -2.45 6.47 6.38
C SER A 17 -2.44 7.90 6.90
N HIS A 18 -2.08 8.85 6.04
CA HIS A 18 -2.08 10.28 6.33
C HIS A 18 -3.00 11.00 5.35
N HIS A 19 -4.03 11.67 5.85
CA HIS A 19 -5.00 12.41 5.02
C HIS A 19 -5.55 13.62 5.77
N ASP A 20 -5.55 14.81 5.15
CA ASP A 20 -6.05 16.06 5.76
C ASP A 20 -5.46 16.37 7.17
N GLY A 21 -4.21 15.97 7.41
CA GLY A 21 -3.53 16.15 8.71
C GLY A 21 -3.90 15.13 9.79
N ASN A 22 -4.71 14.11 9.46
CA ASN A 22 -4.96 12.97 10.32
C ASN A 22 -4.02 11.82 9.98
N THR A 23 -3.52 11.15 11.02
CA THR A 23 -2.74 9.92 10.92
C THR A 23 -3.50 8.79 11.58
N THR A 24 -3.64 7.65 10.91
CA THR A 24 -4.37 6.48 11.43
C THR A 24 -3.61 5.21 11.10
N HIS A 25 -3.43 4.33 12.08
CA HIS A 25 -2.96 2.97 11.85
C HIS A 25 -4.07 2.18 11.16
N VAL A 26 -3.79 1.69 9.95
CA VAL A 26 -4.80 1.08 9.06
C VAL A 26 -4.53 -0.38 8.76
N ALA A 27 -3.28 -0.81 8.85
CA ALA A 27 -2.86 -2.16 8.50
C ALA A 27 -1.46 -2.47 9.06
N ASP A 28 -1.04 -3.72 8.94
CA ASP A 28 0.30 -4.21 9.24
C ASP A 28 0.87 -4.93 8.02
N ILE A 29 2.19 -4.83 7.80
CA ILE A 29 2.90 -5.60 6.76
C ILE A 29 3.93 -6.54 7.37
N HIS A 30 3.84 -7.82 7.02
CA HIS A 30 4.79 -8.85 7.45
C HIS A 30 5.10 -9.81 6.30
N ASN A 31 6.39 -9.98 5.97
CA ASN A 31 6.84 -10.81 4.85
C ASN A 31 6.12 -10.50 3.52
N GLY A 32 5.82 -9.22 3.28
CA GLY A 32 5.11 -8.76 2.09
C GLY A 32 3.58 -8.84 2.19
N ASN A 33 3.01 -9.58 3.13
CA ASN A 33 1.55 -9.66 3.32
C ASN A 33 1.06 -8.43 4.09
N VAL A 34 -0.01 -7.82 3.61
CA VAL A 34 -0.67 -6.68 4.26
C VAL A 34 -2.00 -7.16 4.85
N THR A 35 -2.16 -6.98 6.16
CA THR A 35 -3.37 -7.32 6.91
C THR A 35 -3.99 -6.08 7.53
N ASN A 36 -5.32 -5.98 7.59
CA ASN A 36 -5.97 -4.90 8.34
C ASN A 36 -5.75 -5.07 9.86
N THR A 37 -6.26 -4.11 10.65
CA THR A 37 -6.18 -4.13 12.13
C THR A 37 -6.98 -5.27 12.80
N HIS A 38 -7.78 -6.02 12.05
CA HIS A 38 -8.47 -7.24 12.49
C HIS A 38 -7.72 -8.53 12.10
N ASN A 39 -6.55 -8.41 11.47
CA ASN A 39 -5.72 -9.50 10.91
C ASN A 39 -6.31 -10.19 9.67
N ASP A 40 -7.26 -9.57 8.96
CA ASP A 40 -7.70 -10.06 7.66
C ASP A 40 -6.70 -9.67 6.58
N LEU A 41 -6.35 -10.61 5.71
CA LEU A 41 -5.47 -10.38 4.57
C LEU A 41 -6.15 -9.46 3.55
N LEU A 42 -5.53 -8.32 3.25
CA LEU A 42 -5.95 -7.43 2.16
C LEU A 42 -5.29 -7.81 0.85
N GLY A 43 -4.02 -8.23 0.92
CA GLY A 43 -3.21 -8.56 -0.23
C GLY A 43 -1.74 -8.69 0.12
N HIS A 44 -0.87 -8.68 -0.89
CA HIS A 44 0.57 -8.80 -0.68
C HIS A 44 1.43 -8.12 -1.75
N ALA A 45 2.63 -7.75 -1.34
CA ALA A 45 3.72 -7.29 -2.20
C ALA A 45 4.46 -8.49 -2.81
N GLY A 46 4.55 -8.53 -4.13
CA GLY A 46 5.38 -9.48 -4.87
C GLY A 46 6.85 -9.05 -4.94
N THR A 47 7.74 -10.02 -5.12
CA THR A 47 9.17 -9.79 -5.39
C THR A 47 9.43 -9.27 -6.80
N ASP A 48 8.44 -9.37 -7.67
CA ASP A 48 8.42 -8.89 -9.05
C ASP A 48 7.99 -7.41 -9.17
N GLY A 49 7.72 -6.75 -8.05
CA GLY A 49 7.23 -5.36 -8.00
C GLY A 49 5.71 -5.23 -8.15
N ASN A 50 4.99 -6.33 -8.41
CA ASN A 50 3.54 -6.30 -8.46
C ASN A 50 2.92 -6.30 -7.06
N VAL A 51 1.74 -5.73 -6.95
CA VAL A 51 0.89 -5.80 -5.75
C VAL A 51 -0.34 -6.62 -6.09
N TYR A 52 -0.66 -7.56 -5.22
CA TYR A 52 -1.73 -8.52 -5.41
C TYR A 52 -2.82 -8.30 -4.35
N ASP A 53 -4.08 -8.49 -4.72
CA ASP A 53 -5.19 -8.60 -3.76
C ASP A 53 -5.15 -9.94 -3.01
N ALA A 54 -6.05 -10.13 -2.05
CA ALA A 54 -6.19 -11.38 -1.28
C ALA A 54 -6.54 -12.63 -2.13
N HIS A 55 -6.94 -12.44 -3.39
CA HIS A 55 -7.28 -13.50 -4.35
C HIS A 55 -6.17 -13.71 -5.40
N ASN A 56 -4.99 -13.09 -5.22
CA ASN A 56 -3.85 -13.14 -6.13
C ASN A 56 -4.07 -12.49 -7.50
N HIS A 57 -4.98 -11.51 -7.61
CA HIS A 57 -5.05 -10.65 -8.79
C HIS A 57 -4.11 -9.46 -8.65
N VAL A 58 -3.39 -9.11 -9.72
CA VAL A 58 -2.57 -7.89 -9.76
C VAL A 58 -3.47 -6.66 -9.73
N ILE A 59 -3.25 -5.78 -8.76
CA ILE A 59 -4.00 -4.52 -8.59
C ILE A 59 -3.17 -3.27 -8.88
N GLY A 60 -1.87 -3.44 -9.10
CA GLY A 60 -0.92 -2.38 -9.42
C GLY A 60 0.52 -2.87 -9.28
N CYS A 61 1.47 -1.98 -9.44
CA CYS A 61 2.89 -2.31 -9.35
C CYS A 61 3.74 -1.11 -8.93
N VAL A 62 5.01 -1.38 -8.66
CA VAL A 62 6.05 -0.37 -8.48
C VAL A 62 7.23 -0.65 -9.40
N ASP A 63 7.77 0.40 -9.98
CA ASP A 63 8.97 0.29 -10.80
C ASP A 63 10.27 0.44 -9.99
N THR A 64 11.41 0.38 -10.68
CA THR A 64 12.72 0.48 -10.04
C THR A 64 13.07 1.89 -9.56
N GLN A 65 12.31 2.90 -9.97
CA GLN A 65 12.45 4.29 -9.49
C GLN A 65 11.53 4.58 -8.30
N GLY A 66 10.72 3.60 -7.87
CA GLY A 66 9.78 3.76 -6.77
C GLY A 66 8.45 4.38 -7.19
N GLN A 67 8.18 4.52 -8.49
CA GLN A 67 6.90 5.02 -8.98
C GLN A 67 5.85 3.91 -8.86
N VAL A 68 4.72 4.22 -8.22
CA VAL A 68 3.61 3.29 -7.99
C VAL A 68 2.52 3.54 -9.03
N PHE A 69 2.08 2.46 -9.68
CA PHE A 69 1.07 2.49 -10.72
C PHE A 69 -0.14 1.63 -10.34
N ASP A 70 -1.33 2.06 -10.73
CA ASP A 70 -2.55 1.24 -10.63
C ASP A 70 -2.59 0.13 -11.70
N SER A 71 -3.61 -0.74 -11.62
CA SER A 71 -3.82 -1.82 -12.60
C SER A 71 -4.04 -1.35 -14.05
N ALA A 72 -4.36 -0.07 -14.27
CA ALA A 72 -4.51 0.53 -15.59
C ALA A 72 -3.20 1.18 -16.10
N GLY A 73 -2.17 1.26 -15.26
CA GLY A 73 -0.88 1.86 -15.58
C GLY A 73 -0.81 3.37 -15.31
N HIS A 74 -1.75 3.94 -14.56
CA HIS A 74 -1.67 5.33 -14.13
C HIS A 74 -0.78 5.46 -12.90
N HIS A 75 0.10 6.46 -12.88
CA HIS A 75 0.90 6.81 -11.71
C HIS A 75 0.01 7.38 -10.60
N VAL A 76 0.16 6.88 -9.37
CA VAL A 76 -0.71 7.24 -8.23
C VAL A 76 0.04 7.64 -6.96
N SER A 77 1.30 7.22 -6.81
CA SER A 77 2.15 7.59 -5.67
C SER A 77 3.62 7.31 -5.98
N ASP A 78 4.52 7.85 -5.18
CA ASP A 78 5.92 7.43 -5.14
C ASP A 78 6.24 6.78 -3.79
N THR A 79 7.21 5.86 -3.76
CA THR A 79 7.68 5.24 -2.52
C THR A 79 9.16 4.88 -2.58
N THR A 80 9.84 5.02 -1.44
CA THR A 80 11.24 4.56 -1.28
C THR A 80 11.33 3.15 -0.68
N LEU A 81 10.19 2.54 -0.33
CA LEU A 81 10.11 1.23 0.32
C LEU A 81 9.88 0.07 -0.67
N GLY A 82 9.95 0.35 -1.97
CA GLY A 82 9.72 -0.65 -3.02
C GLY A 82 8.32 -1.26 -2.94
N SER A 83 8.23 -2.57 -3.19
CA SER A 83 6.93 -3.26 -3.27
C SER A 83 6.16 -3.25 -1.94
N ALA A 84 6.84 -3.16 -0.80
CA ALA A 84 6.19 -2.98 0.50
C ALA A 84 5.43 -1.65 0.60
N GLY A 85 6.06 -0.55 0.17
CA GLY A 85 5.43 0.77 0.15
C GLY A 85 4.30 0.86 -0.87
N ALA A 86 4.48 0.22 -2.03
CA ALA A 86 3.44 0.13 -3.04
C ALA A 86 2.22 -0.64 -2.53
N ALA A 87 2.43 -1.78 -1.87
CA ALA A 87 1.35 -2.55 -1.27
C ALA A 87 0.62 -1.76 -0.18
N ALA A 88 1.36 -1.08 0.70
CA ALA A 88 0.77 -0.21 1.71
C ALA A 88 -0.17 0.84 1.08
N TYR A 89 0.29 1.56 0.07
CA TYR A 89 -0.52 2.59 -0.59
C TYR A 89 -1.71 2.00 -1.36
N LEU A 90 -1.46 1.01 -2.23
CA LEU A 90 -2.48 0.46 -3.11
C LEU A 90 -3.58 -0.26 -2.34
N LEU A 91 -3.23 -1.03 -1.29
CA LEU A 91 -4.20 -1.81 -0.51
C LEU A 91 -4.91 -1.00 0.57
N CYS A 92 -4.29 0.05 1.13
CA CYS A 92 -4.86 0.77 2.28
C CYS A 92 -5.44 2.14 1.91
N VAL A 93 -4.96 2.77 0.84
CA VAL A 93 -5.36 4.13 0.46
C VAL A 93 -6.05 4.15 -0.90
N TYR A 94 -5.40 3.64 -1.96
CA TYR A 94 -5.92 3.78 -3.33
C TYR A 94 -7.15 2.90 -3.60
N ASN A 95 -7.01 1.58 -3.40
CA ASN A 95 -8.13 0.64 -3.55
C ASN A 95 -8.83 0.36 -2.23
N GLY A 96 -8.42 1.06 -1.16
CA GLY A 96 -8.56 0.64 0.22
C GLY A 96 -9.97 0.43 0.72
N ASN A 97 -11.02 0.89 0.02
CA ASN A 97 -12.45 0.66 0.30
C ASN A 97 -12.70 0.31 1.77
N VAL A 98 -12.22 1.17 2.68
CA VAL A 98 -12.28 0.90 4.11
C VAL A 98 -13.72 1.23 4.49
N SER A 99 -14.53 0.18 4.54
CA SER A 99 -15.93 0.18 4.95
C SER A 99 -16.11 0.65 6.39
#